data_AF-A0A9N9M3L9-F1
#
_entry.id   AF-A0A9N9M3L9-F1
#
_cell.length_a   1.000
_cell.length_b   1.000
_cell.length_c   1.000
_cell.angle_alpha   90.00
_cell.angle_beta   90.00
_cell.angle_gamma   90.00
#
_symmetry.space_group_name_H-M   'P 1'
#
loop_
_entity.id
_entity.type
_entity.pdbx_description
1 polymer ?
#
loop_
_entity_poly.entity_id
_entity_poly.type
_entity_poly.pdbx_seq_one_letter_code
_entity_poly.pdbx_strand_id
1 'polypeptide(L)'
;MSDGLNEQRTIRVADLLSDFRTLQYYIASAPADPPNQDDYYTEGWAALRQCSIDGQHVLNCAAETRVPRVRGGVEEQNKAELIQVTLDAFARRHEGQKIYLRQCAAQRWVSWRDSILGGQRPHSGHTSQLASCDAQLRSELAAITDESIYNDLRSSDYGLGRWIQEDPRLRDVQRWVRARS
;
A
#
# COMPACT_ATOMS: atom_id res chain seq x y z
N MET A 1 6.41 -30.14 20.80
CA MET A 1 7.79 -29.75 20.48
C MET A 1 7.69 -28.61 19.49
N SER A 2 8.37 -27.49 19.74
CA SER A 2 8.36 -26.34 18.85
C SER A 2 9.02 -26.67 17.53
N ASP A 3 8.48 -26.14 16.43
CA ASP A 3 8.95 -26.43 15.07
C ASP A 3 10.32 -25.82 14.73
N GLY A 4 10.89 -25.01 15.61
CA GLY A 4 12.20 -24.37 15.43
C GLY A 4 12.21 -23.24 14.40
N LEU A 5 11.04 -22.78 13.93
CA LEU A 5 10.93 -21.77 12.87
C LEU A 5 10.74 -20.33 13.38
N ASN A 6 10.78 -20.11 14.70
CA ASN A 6 10.55 -18.80 15.31
C ASN A 6 11.60 -17.75 14.88
N GLU A 7 12.83 -18.17 14.60
CA GLU A 7 13.88 -17.28 14.07
C GLU A 7 13.52 -16.79 12.66
N GLN A 8 13.11 -17.70 11.77
CA GLN A 8 12.67 -17.37 10.40
C GLN A 8 11.44 -16.45 10.42
N ARG A 9 10.47 -16.71 11.32
CA ARG A 9 9.32 -15.82 11.53
C ARG A 9 9.73 -14.43 11.97
N THR A 10 10.70 -14.33 12.88
CA THR A 10 11.21 -13.05 13.36
C THR A 10 11.86 -12.26 12.21
N ILE A 11 12.69 -12.93 11.39
CA ILE A 11 13.30 -12.33 10.20
C ILE A 11 12.22 -11.84 9.22
N ARG A 12 11.20 -12.67 8.95
CA ARG A 12 10.11 -12.30 8.04
C ARG A 12 9.31 -11.10 8.52
N VAL A 13 9.02 -11.01 9.82
CA VAL A 13 8.40 -9.83 10.42
C VAL A 13 9.28 -8.59 10.18
N ALA A 14 10.59 -8.70 10.40
CA ALA A 14 11.52 -7.59 10.19
C ALA A 14 11.56 -7.11 8.73
N ASP A 15 11.58 -8.04 7.76
CA ASP A 15 11.50 -7.72 6.33
C ASP A 15 10.23 -6.92 6.00
N LEU A 16 9.07 -7.40 6.46
CA LEU A 16 7.78 -6.78 6.19
C LEU A 16 7.69 -5.37 6.79
N LEU A 17 8.16 -5.19 8.02
CA LEU A 17 8.17 -3.88 8.70
C LEU A 17 9.16 -2.91 8.04
N SER A 18 10.31 -3.39 7.55
CA SER A 18 11.28 -2.57 6.82
C SER A 18 10.70 -2.05 5.50
N ASP A 19 10.05 -2.93 4.73
CA ASP A 19 9.37 -2.56 3.49
C ASP A 19 8.23 -1.57 3.76
N PHE A 20 7.41 -1.82 4.79
CA PHE A 20 6.34 -0.90 5.17
C PHE A 20 6.89 0.47 5.57
N ARG A 21 7.99 0.54 6.34
CA ARG A 21 8.66 1.80 6.68
C ARG A 21 9.10 2.58 5.44
N THR A 22 9.60 1.88 4.43
CA THR A 22 9.98 2.48 3.16
C THR A 22 8.76 3.07 2.45
N LEU A 23 7.64 2.34 2.43
CA LEU A 23 6.37 2.83 1.88
C LEU A 23 5.85 4.06 2.65
N GLN A 24 5.94 4.07 3.98
CA GLN A 24 5.54 5.23 4.80
C GLN A 24 6.28 6.50 4.38
N TYR A 25 7.59 6.40 4.11
CA TYR A 25 8.38 7.54 3.64
C TYR A 25 7.90 8.06 2.27
N TYR A 26 7.63 7.17 1.32
CA TYR A 26 7.14 7.58 0.00
C TYR A 26 5.73 8.17 0.08
N ILE A 27 4.84 7.56 0.88
CA ILE A 27 3.48 8.04 1.06
C ILE A 27 3.45 9.43 1.67
N ALA A 28 4.28 9.68 2.69
CA ALA A 28 4.37 10.96 3.37
C ALA A 28 5.04 12.07 2.53
N SER A 29 5.90 11.71 1.57
CA SER A 29 6.61 12.69 0.73
C SER A 29 5.82 13.12 -0.52
N ALA A 30 4.74 12.41 -0.86
CA ALA A 30 3.90 12.77 -2.01
C ALA A 30 3.15 14.09 -1.78
N PRO A 31 3.03 14.96 -2.80
CA PRO A 31 2.25 16.18 -2.67
C PRO A 31 0.75 15.86 -2.56
N ALA A 32 0.07 16.52 -1.62
CA ALA A 32 -1.38 16.41 -1.47
C ALA A 32 -2.12 17.53 -2.21
N ASP A 33 -1.57 18.74 -2.23
CA ASP A 33 -2.24 19.92 -2.78
C ASP A 33 -1.55 20.44 -4.05
N PRO A 34 -2.33 20.87 -5.06
CA PRO A 34 -1.77 21.48 -6.26
C PRO A 34 -1.17 22.86 -5.97
N PRO A 35 -0.14 23.28 -6.73
CA PRO A 35 0.35 24.66 -6.70
C PRO A 35 -0.70 25.68 -7.16
N ASN A 36 -1.59 25.29 -8.07
CA ASN A 36 -2.69 26.12 -8.57
C ASN A 36 -4.03 25.59 -8.06
N GLN A 37 -4.83 26.47 -7.43
CA GLN A 37 -6.15 26.14 -6.91
C GLN A 37 -7.16 25.73 -8.00
N ASP A 38 -6.98 26.19 -9.25
CA ASP A 38 -7.83 25.76 -10.37
C ASP A 38 -7.75 24.24 -10.60
N ASP A 39 -6.65 23.61 -10.19
CA ASP A 39 -6.43 22.16 -10.34
C ASP A 39 -6.94 21.36 -9.14
N TYR A 40 -7.45 22.00 -8.08
CA TYR A 40 -7.84 21.34 -6.84
C TYR A 40 -8.84 20.21 -7.08
N TYR A 41 -9.87 20.43 -7.89
CA TYR A 41 -10.92 19.44 -8.16
C TYR A 41 -10.61 18.47 -9.29
N THR A 42 -9.41 18.53 -9.88
CA THR A 42 -9.05 17.61 -10.96
C THR A 42 -8.76 16.20 -10.42
N GLU A 43 -8.96 15.19 -11.27
CA GLU A 43 -9.02 13.79 -10.84
C GLU A 43 -7.73 13.30 -10.17
N GLY A 44 -6.55 13.62 -10.75
CA GLY A 44 -5.28 13.21 -10.16
C GLY A 44 -4.97 13.90 -8.82
N TRP A 45 -5.30 15.18 -8.68
CA TRP A 45 -5.10 15.88 -7.40
C TRP A 45 -6.09 15.40 -6.33
N ALA A 46 -7.32 15.08 -6.71
CA ALA A 46 -8.26 14.42 -5.80
C ALA A 46 -7.75 13.04 -5.35
N ALA A 47 -7.19 12.25 -6.27
CA ALA A 47 -6.59 10.95 -5.95
C ALA A 47 -5.38 11.08 -5.00
N LEU A 48 -4.50 12.06 -5.20
CA LEU A 48 -3.36 12.32 -4.31
C LEU A 48 -3.79 12.68 -2.89
N ARG A 49 -4.79 13.56 -2.73
CA ARG A 49 -5.35 13.87 -1.41
C ARG A 49 -5.95 12.66 -0.75
N GLN A 50 -6.71 11.85 -1.49
CA GLN A 50 -7.27 10.61 -0.95
C GLN A 50 -6.15 9.68 -0.47
N CYS A 51 -5.06 9.53 -1.24
CA CYS A 51 -3.92 8.74 -0.83
C CYS A 51 -3.23 9.28 0.44
N SER A 52 -3.19 10.60 0.63
CA SER A 52 -2.67 11.22 1.85
C SER A 52 -3.52 10.86 3.08
N ILE A 53 -4.86 10.92 2.93
CA ILE A 53 -5.81 10.53 3.98
C ILE A 53 -5.67 9.04 4.30
N ASP A 54 -5.68 8.18 3.27
CA ASP A 54 -5.55 6.73 3.42
C ASP A 54 -4.21 6.35 4.06
N GLY A 55 -3.13 7.02 3.64
CA GLY A 55 -1.79 6.87 4.22
C GLY A 55 -1.80 7.16 5.71
N GLN A 56 -2.43 8.27 6.10
CA GLN A 56 -2.49 8.66 7.51
C GLN A 56 -3.39 7.73 8.33
N HIS A 57 -4.44 7.18 7.73
CA HIS A 57 -5.26 6.15 8.36
C HIS A 57 -4.47 4.88 8.67
N VAL A 58 -3.70 4.37 7.69
CA VAL A 58 -2.86 3.17 7.87
C VAL A 58 -1.78 3.38 8.94
N LEU A 59 -1.26 4.62 9.07
CA LEU A 59 -0.31 5.00 10.12
C LEU A 59 -0.93 5.03 11.51
N ASN A 60 -2.14 5.58 11.64
CA ASN A 60 -2.83 5.73 12.92
C ASN A 60 -3.52 4.46 13.40
N CYS A 61 -3.75 3.51 12.50
CA CYS A 61 -4.37 2.24 12.83
C CYS A 61 -3.48 1.45 13.81
N ALA A 62 -4.00 1.18 15.01
CA ALA A 62 -3.26 0.45 16.05
C ALA A 62 -3.00 -1.00 15.62
N ALA A 63 -1.81 -1.52 15.94
CA ALA A 63 -1.49 -2.92 15.71
C ALA A 63 -2.28 -3.79 16.71
N GLU A 64 -2.97 -4.82 16.21
CA GLU A 64 -3.64 -5.77 17.11
C GLU A 64 -2.67 -6.87 17.52
N THR A 65 -2.08 -6.67 18.69
CA THR A 65 -1.08 -7.55 19.28
C THR A 65 -1.69 -8.57 20.26
N ARG A 66 -3.02 -8.65 20.37
CA ARG A 66 -3.68 -9.54 21.32
C ARG A 66 -3.68 -10.98 20.78
N VAL A 67 -2.84 -11.82 21.37
CA VAL A 67 -2.84 -13.27 21.11
C VAL A 67 -3.30 -14.00 22.37
N PRO A 68 -4.40 -14.76 22.32
CA PRO A 68 -4.83 -15.60 23.44
C PRO A 68 -3.75 -16.59 23.85
N ARG A 69 -3.68 -16.92 25.15
CA ARG A 69 -2.68 -17.86 25.66
C ARG A 69 -2.86 -19.24 25.02
N VAL A 70 -1.83 -19.74 24.36
CA VAL A 70 -1.86 -21.06 23.72
C VAL A 70 -1.32 -22.16 24.64
N ARG A 71 -1.69 -23.40 24.33
CA ARG A 71 -1.13 -24.60 24.99
C ARG A 71 0.23 -24.90 24.33
N GLY A 72 1.19 -25.40 25.10
CA GLY A 72 2.50 -25.85 24.56
C GLY A 72 3.72 -25.06 25.04
N GLY A 73 3.56 -24.16 26.00
CA GLY A 73 4.67 -23.44 26.63
C GLY A 73 5.08 -22.17 25.86
N VAL A 74 6.24 -21.63 26.21
CA VAL A 74 6.72 -20.32 25.72
C VAL A 74 6.95 -20.32 24.21
N GLU A 75 7.53 -21.38 23.65
CA GLU A 75 7.82 -21.42 22.20
C GLU A 75 6.58 -21.42 21.32
N GLU A 76 5.52 -22.13 21.72
CA GLU A 76 4.24 -22.11 20.98
C GLU A 76 3.54 -20.75 21.14
N GLN A 77 3.69 -20.11 22.31
CA GLN A 77 3.18 -18.76 22.52
C GLN A 77 3.91 -17.75 21.62
N ASN A 78 5.24 -17.81 21.56
CA ASN A 78 6.06 -16.97 20.68
C ASN A 78 5.67 -17.17 19.21
N LYS A 79 5.46 -18.43 18.78
CA LYS A 79 4.98 -18.74 17.44
C LYS A 79 3.63 -18.07 17.15
N ALA A 80 2.66 -18.20 18.06
CA ALA A 80 1.33 -17.62 17.88
C ALA A 80 1.39 -16.08 17.78
N GLU A 81 2.24 -15.45 18.60
CA GLU A 81 2.51 -14.01 18.56
C GLU A 81 3.14 -13.58 17.23
N LEU A 82 4.16 -14.31 16.76
CA LEU A 82 4.84 -14.01 15.50
C LEU A 82 3.90 -14.17 14.30
N ILE A 83 3.01 -15.16 14.27
CA ILE A 83 2.01 -15.32 13.22
C ILE A 83 1.05 -14.12 13.19
N GLN A 84 0.57 -13.69 14.36
CA GLN A 84 -0.31 -12.52 14.46
C GLN A 84 0.39 -11.23 14.00
N VAL A 85 1.64 -11.02 14.42
CA VAL A 85 2.44 -9.86 14.01
C VAL A 85 2.74 -9.91 12.52
N THR A 86 2.99 -11.09 11.95
CA THR A 86 3.20 -11.28 10.51
C THR A 86 1.96 -10.87 9.73
N LEU A 87 0.75 -11.25 10.17
CA LEU A 87 -0.49 -10.81 9.55
C LEU A 87 -0.63 -9.28 9.57
N ASP A 88 -0.39 -8.64 10.72
CA ASP A 88 -0.47 -7.19 10.87
C ASP A 88 0.54 -6.47 9.96
N ALA A 89 1.81 -6.88 10.00
CA ALA A 89 2.87 -6.30 9.20
C ALA A 89 2.65 -6.49 7.69
N PHE A 90 2.21 -7.68 7.27
CA PHE A 90 1.91 -7.98 5.87
C PHE A 90 0.72 -7.13 5.39
N ALA A 91 -0.34 -7.02 6.19
CA ALA A 91 -1.52 -6.24 5.80
C ALA A 91 -1.20 -4.75 5.68
N ARG A 92 -0.40 -4.19 6.60
CA ARG A 92 0.08 -2.81 6.50
C ARG A 92 0.94 -2.57 5.26
N ARG A 93 1.86 -3.48 4.95
CA ARG A 93 2.68 -3.41 3.73
C ARG A 93 1.81 -3.48 2.47
N HIS A 94 0.81 -4.36 2.45
CA HIS A 94 -0.13 -4.49 1.33
C HIS A 94 -0.93 -3.20 1.10
N GLU A 95 -1.54 -2.63 2.14
CA GLU A 95 -2.25 -1.35 2.04
C GLU A 95 -1.31 -0.19 1.70
N GLY A 96 -0.12 -0.16 2.29
CA GLY A 96 0.91 0.82 1.94
C GLY A 96 1.30 0.75 0.47
N GLN A 97 1.49 -0.46 -0.08
CA GLN A 97 1.80 -0.67 -1.49
C GLN A 97 0.65 -0.17 -2.38
N LYS A 98 -0.60 -0.45 -2.00
CA LYS A 98 -1.79 0.01 -2.72
C LYS A 98 -1.84 1.53 -2.81
N ILE A 99 -1.65 2.22 -1.68
CA ILE A 99 -1.64 3.68 -1.59
C ILE A 99 -0.51 4.22 -2.46
N TYR A 100 0.70 3.67 -2.31
CA TYR A 100 1.87 4.09 -3.09
C TYR A 100 1.65 3.96 -4.60
N LEU A 101 1.11 2.84 -5.08
CA LEU A 101 0.82 2.66 -6.51
C LEU A 101 -0.21 3.66 -7.04
N ARG A 102 -1.25 3.96 -6.24
CA ARG A 102 -2.25 4.98 -6.57
C ARG A 102 -1.63 6.37 -6.62
N GLN A 103 -0.72 6.69 -5.70
CA GLN A 103 0.05 7.94 -5.73
C GLN A 103 0.91 8.04 -6.99
N CYS A 104 1.63 6.98 -7.35
CA CYS A 104 2.43 6.98 -8.57
C CYS A 104 1.59 7.20 -9.84
N ALA A 105 0.41 6.56 -9.93
CA ALA A 105 -0.51 6.78 -11.05
C ALA A 105 -0.99 8.23 -11.13
N ALA A 106 -1.36 8.82 -9.99
CA ALA A 106 -1.78 10.21 -9.93
C ALA A 106 -0.64 11.20 -10.23
N GLN A 107 0.59 10.93 -9.78
CA GLN A 107 1.77 11.75 -10.12
C GLN A 107 2.12 11.69 -11.61
N ARG A 108 1.97 10.52 -12.25
CA ARG A 108 2.09 10.40 -13.71
C ARG A 108 1.04 11.24 -14.42
N TRP A 109 -0.21 11.18 -13.96
CA TRP A 109 -1.28 12.03 -14.49
C TRP A 109 -0.95 13.52 -14.36
N VAL A 110 -0.44 13.98 -13.21
CA VAL A 110 -0.02 15.39 -13.03
C VAL A 110 1.05 15.75 -14.06
N SER A 111 2.07 14.90 -14.21
CA SER A 111 3.17 15.13 -15.15
C SER A 111 2.70 15.20 -16.61
N TRP A 112 1.76 14.34 -17.02
CA TRP A 112 1.18 14.38 -18.36
C TRP A 112 0.31 15.59 -18.58
N ARG A 113 -0.50 15.95 -17.60
CA ARG A 113 -1.33 17.15 -17.67
C ARG A 113 -0.49 18.41 -17.83
N ASP A 114 0.59 18.53 -17.06
CA ASP A 114 1.52 19.65 -17.16
C ASP A 114 2.17 19.71 -18.55
N SER A 115 2.51 18.54 -19.11
CA SER A 115 3.05 18.43 -20.47
C SER A 115 2.04 18.85 -21.55
N ILE A 116 0.76 18.49 -21.40
CA ILE A 116 -0.32 18.87 -22.31
C ILE A 116 -0.55 20.39 -22.27
N LEU A 117 -0.57 20.97 -21.06
CA LEU A 117 -0.87 22.38 -20.88
C LEU A 117 0.30 23.30 -21.22
N GLY A 118 1.55 22.85 -21.09
CA GLY A 118 2.73 23.65 -21.39
C GLY A 118 2.78 24.97 -20.58
N GLY A 119 2.24 24.97 -19.36
CA GLY A 119 2.12 26.16 -18.50
C GLY A 119 0.93 27.08 -18.81
N GLN A 120 0.11 26.75 -19.81
CA GLN A 120 -1.12 27.48 -20.12
C GLN A 120 -2.31 26.98 -19.31
N ARG A 121 -3.40 27.75 -19.29
CA ARG A 121 -4.67 27.27 -18.72
C ARG A 121 -5.36 26.30 -19.69
N PRO A 122 -6.16 25.35 -19.19
CA PRO A 122 -7.01 24.51 -20.03
C PRO A 122 -7.91 25.34 -20.96
N HIS A 123 -7.94 24.98 -22.24
CA HIS A 123 -8.81 25.58 -23.24
C HIS A 123 -9.31 24.52 -24.24
N SER A 124 -10.17 24.91 -25.18
CA SER A 124 -10.81 23.99 -26.14
C SER A 124 -9.80 23.11 -26.89
N GLY A 125 -8.68 23.69 -27.33
CA GLY A 125 -7.57 22.95 -27.96
C GLY A 125 -6.96 21.80 -27.15
N HIS A 126 -7.03 21.82 -25.81
CA HIS A 126 -6.49 20.76 -24.94
C HIS A 126 -7.53 19.71 -24.54
N THR A 127 -8.80 19.92 -24.85
CA THR A 127 -9.91 19.16 -24.23
C THR A 127 -9.82 17.66 -24.50
N SER A 128 -9.53 17.24 -25.74
CA SER A 128 -9.42 15.81 -26.08
C SER A 128 -8.23 15.14 -25.41
N GLN A 129 -7.09 15.83 -25.33
CA GLN A 129 -5.87 15.32 -24.70
C GLN A 129 -6.04 15.19 -23.18
N LEU A 130 -6.64 16.19 -22.54
CA LEU A 130 -6.96 16.14 -21.10
C LEU A 130 -7.94 15.00 -20.78
N ALA A 131 -8.99 14.84 -21.59
CA ALA A 131 -9.94 13.73 -21.41
C ALA A 131 -9.27 12.35 -21.57
N SER A 132 -8.31 12.22 -22.50
CA SER A 132 -7.50 11.01 -22.64
C SER A 132 -6.60 10.77 -21.44
N CYS A 133 -6.02 11.84 -20.87
CA CYS A 133 -5.21 11.79 -19.66
C CYS A 133 -6.03 11.26 -18.47
N ASP A 134 -7.24 11.79 -18.26
CA ASP A 134 -8.18 11.32 -17.22
C ASP A 134 -8.59 9.86 -17.43
N ALA A 135 -8.87 9.46 -18.68
CA ALA A 135 -9.22 8.08 -19.01
C ALA A 135 -8.06 7.11 -18.70
N GLN A 136 -6.82 7.53 -18.96
CA GLN A 136 -5.64 6.73 -18.63
C GLN A 136 -5.45 6.57 -17.12
N LEU A 137 -5.61 7.65 -16.34
CA LEU A 137 -5.58 7.57 -14.87
C LEU A 137 -6.62 6.58 -14.35
N ARG A 138 -7.87 6.66 -14.84
CA ARG A 138 -8.93 5.73 -14.44
C ARG A 138 -8.58 4.28 -14.75
N SER A 139 -8.00 4.03 -15.92
CA SER A 139 -7.52 2.69 -16.30
C SER A 139 -6.43 2.18 -15.36
N GLU A 140 -5.43 3.01 -15.05
CA GLU A 140 -4.36 2.65 -14.12
C GLU A 140 -4.89 2.38 -12.71
N LEU A 141 -5.76 3.25 -12.19
CA LEU A 141 -6.36 3.07 -10.87
C LEU A 141 -7.24 1.81 -10.79
N ALA A 142 -7.95 1.47 -11.88
CA ALA A 142 -8.76 0.25 -11.95
C ALA A 142 -7.92 -1.03 -12.02
N ALA A 143 -6.71 -0.96 -12.58
CA ALA A 143 -5.78 -2.09 -12.63
C ALA A 143 -5.11 -2.38 -11.26
N ILE A 144 -5.09 -1.41 -10.34
CA ILE A 144 -4.55 -1.57 -9.00
C ILE A 144 -5.58 -2.33 -8.14
N THR A 145 -5.47 -3.65 -8.13
CA THR A 145 -6.36 -4.56 -7.38
C THR A 145 -5.61 -5.21 -6.22
N ASP A 146 -6.34 -5.65 -5.19
CA ASP A 146 -5.72 -6.37 -4.07
C ASP A 146 -5.00 -7.66 -4.53
N GLU A 147 -5.54 -8.32 -5.56
CA GLU A 147 -5.00 -9.54 -6.15
C GLU A 147 -3.69 -9.29 -6.89
N SER A 148 -3.63 -8.25 -7.75
CA SER A 148 -2.40 -7.89 -8.46
C SER A 148 -1.30 -7.49 -7.47
N ILE A 149 -1.63 -6.67 -6.47
CA ILE A 149 -0.68 -6.25 -5.43
C ILE A 149 -0.15 -7.46 -4.65
N TYR A 150 -1.04 -8.36 -4.22
CA TYR A 150 -0.65 -9.53 -3.46
C TYR A 150 0.30 -10.43 -4.27
N ASN A 151 0.00 -10.66 -5.54
CA ASN A 151 0.82 -11.48 -6.42
C ASN A 151 2.18 -10.81 -6.73
N ASP A 152 2.22 -9.50 -6.93
CA ASP A 152 3.45 -8.75 -7.16
C ASP A 152 4.36 -8.75 -5.92
N LEU A 153 3.81 -8.50 -4.73
CA LEU A 153 4.57 -8.54 -3.47
C LEU A 153 5.14 -9.93 -3.21
N ARG A 154 4.34 -10.98 -3.40
CA ARG A 154 4.78 -12.37 -3.24
C ARG A 154 5.87 -12.74 -4.24
N SER A 155 5.74 -12.32 -5.49
CA SER A 155 6.74 -12.56 -6.54
C SER A 155 8.05 -11.82 -6.26
N SER A 156 7.96 -10.58 -5.78
CA SER A 156 9.12 -9.79 -5.35
C SER A 156 9.85 -10.45 -4.17
N ASP A 157 9.14 -10.88 -3.13
CA ASP A 157 9.74 -11.54 -1.97
C ASP A 157 10.40 -12.87 -2.36
N TYR A 158 9.78 -13.64 -3.26
CA TYR A 158 10.37 -14.85 -3.82
C TYR A 158 11.67 -14.55 -4.58
N GLY A 159 11.67 -13.51 -5.42
CA GLY A 159 12.85 -13.06 -6.16
C GLY A 159 13.99 -12.58 -5.26
N LEU A 160 13.68 -12.04 -4.08
CA LEU A 160 14.64 -11.64 -3.05
C LEU A 160 15.10 -12.81 -2.16
N GLY A 161 14.59 -14.03 -2.35
CA GLY A 161 14.93 -15.19 -1.54
C GLY A 161 14.39 -15.14 -0.11
N ARG A 162 13.35 -14.35 0.15
CA ARG A 162 12.73 -14.22 1.48
C ARG A 162 11.92 -15.45 1.85
N TRP A 163 11.80 -15.72 3.15
CA TRP A 163 10.98 -16.82 3.66
C TRP A 163 9.49 -16.45 3.63
N ILE A 164 8.75 -17.05 2.69
CA ILE A 164 7.32 -16.73 2.43
C ILE A 164 6.35 -17.90 2.73
N GLN A 165 6.84 -18.99 3.33
CA GLN A 165 6.06 -20.22 3.48
C GLN A 165 4.82 -20.05 4.36
N GLU A 166 4.90 -19.17 5.36
CA GLU A 166 3.82 -18.87 6.29
C GLU A 166 3.19 -17.50 6.07
N ASP A 167 3.40 -16.90 4.89
CA ASP A 167 2.76 -15.63 4.58
C ASP A 167 1.22 -15.75 4.63
N PRO A 168 0.52 -14.73 5.17
CA PRO A 168 -0.94 -14.73 5.23
C PRO A 168 -1.56 -14.81 3.84
N ARG A 169 -2.73 -15.43 3.74
CA ARG A 169 -3.50 -15.44 2.49
C ARG A 169 -4.16 -14.08 2.28
N LEU A 170 -4.40 -13.72 1.01
CA LEU A 170 -5.06 -12.45 0.67
C LEU A 170 -6.39 -12.25 1.40
N ARG A 171 -7.19 -13.31 1.57
CA ARG A 171 -8.46 -13.23 2.30
C ARG A 171 -8.28 -12.79 3.76
N ASP A 172 -7.21 -13.22 4.42
CA ASP A 172 -6.92 -12.87 5.81
C ASP A 172 -6.48 -11.42 5.91
N VAL A 173 -5.67 -10.96 4.95
CA VAL A 173 -5.29 -9.54 4.78
C VAL A 173 -6.52 -8.66 4.59
N GLN A 174 -7.40 -8.99 3.64
CA GLN A 174 -8.62 -8.23 3.38
C GLN A 174 -9.55 -8.20 4.61
N ARG A 175 -9.63 -9.29 5.36
CA ARG A 175 -10.40 -9.32 6.61
C ARG A 175 -9.78 -8.41 7.66
N TRP A 176 -8.46 -8.40 7.78
CA TRP A 176 -7.73 -7.52 8.70
C TRP A 176 -8.00 -6.04 8.37
N VAL A 177 -7.96 -5.66 7.09
CA VAL A 177 -8.21 -4.29 6.62
C VAL A 177 -9.64 -3.86 6.92
N ARG A 178 -10.63 -4.69 6.57
CA ARG A 178 -12.06 -4.41 6.79
C ARG A 178 -12.43 -4.22 8.27
N ALA A 179 -11.75 -4.94 9.16
CA ALA A 179 -11.98 -4.79 10.61
C ALA A 179 -11.49 -3.43 11.15
N ARG A 180 -10.79 -2.64 10.33
CA ARG A 180 -10.08 -1.41 10.69
C ARG A 180 -10.40 -0.24 9.75
N SER A 181 -11.37 -0.43 8.84
CA SER A 181 -11.86 0.60 7.91
C SER A 181 -12.94 1.46 8.57
#